data_AF-A0A3A8JBL6-F1
#
_entry.id   AF-A0A3A8JBL6-F1
#
_cell.length_a   1.000
_cell.length_b   1.000
_cell.length_c   1.000
_cell.angle_alpha   90.00
_cell.angle_beta   90.00
_cell.angle_gamma   90.00
#
_symmetry.space_group_name_H-M   'P 1'
#
loop_
_entity.id
_entity.type
_entity.pdbx_description
1 polymer ?
#
loop_
_entity_poly.entity_id
_entity_poly.type
_entity_poly.pdbx_seq_one_letter_code
_entity_poly.pdbx_strand_id
1 'polypeptide(L)'
;MSPPVAPVLELFHRIADPPSATARLFVTDHALEDRVRFRNLTYAEVEADWRERGGHTSPALWDGTRLYQGAEAVVARLLAVVNLGRDDS
;
A
#
# COMPACT_ATOMS: atom_id res chain seq x y z
N MET A 1 -21.02 -7.75 16.87
CA MET A 1 -19.78 -8.01 16.12
C MET A 1 -19.74 -6.99 14.99
N SER A 2 -18.84 -6.01 15.05
CA SER A 2 -18.58 -5.17 13.88
C SER A 2 -17.93 -6.03 12.80
N PRO A 3 -18.29 -5.86 11.52
CA PRO A 3 -17.60 -6.59 10.45
C PRO A 3 -16.10 -6.23 10.49
N PRO A 4 -15.20 -7.15 10.13
CA PRO A 4 -13.81 -6.78 9.91
C PRO A 4 -13.79 -5.69 8.86
N VAL A 5 -13.22 -4.53 9.20
CA VAL A 5 -13.02 -3.44 8.25
C VAL A 5 -12.08 -4.00 7.18
N ALA A 6 -12.59 -4.20 5.96
CA ALA A 6 -11.75 -4.67 4.87
C ALA A 6 -10.53 -3.72 4.73
N PRO A 7 -9.33 -4.23 4.43
CA PRO A 7 -8.15 -3.37 4.31
C PRO A 7 -8.41 -2.32 3.24
N VAL A 8 -8.29 -1.06 3.66
CA VAL A 8 -8.65 0.12 2.85
C VAL A 8 -7.60 0.40 1.78
N LEU A 9 -6.36 -0.08 2.01
CA LEU A 9 -5.21 0.19 1.17
C LEU A 9 -4.66 -1.10 0.58
N GLU A 10 -4.18 -1.04 -0.66
CA GLU A 10 -3.48 -2.15 -1.31
C GLU A 10 -2.09 -1.69 -1.74
N LEU A 11 -1.04 -2.35 -1.25
CA LEU A 11 0.35 -2.06 -1.60
C LEU A 11 0.86 -3.06 -2.64
N PHE A 12 0.98 -2.61 -3.89
CA PHE A 12 1.66 -3.31 -4.96
C PHE A 12 3.17 -3.21 -4.81
N HIS A 13 3.85 -4.35 -4.69
CA HIS A 13 5.27 -4.39 -4.37
C HIS A 13 5.99 -5.57 -5.03
N ARG A 14 7.32 -5.53 -5.07
CA ARG A 14 8.17 -6.68 -5.45
C ARG A 14 9.09 -7.05 -4.29
N ILE A 15 9.40 -8.34 -4.13
CA ILE A 15 10.24 -8.81 -3.01
C ILE A 15 11.69 -8.34 -3.15
N ALA A 16 12.26 -8.43 -4.36
CA ALA A 16 13.63 -8.07 -4.67
C ALA A 16 13.86 -6.58 -4.98
N ASP A 17 12.84 -5.74 -4.80
CA ASP A 17 12.88 -4.31 -5.12
C ASP A 17 13.14 -3.48 -3.84
N PRO A 18 14.30 -2.80 -3.71
CA PRO A 18 14.62 -2.04 -2.49
C PRO A 18 13.60 -0.92 -2.17
N PRO A 19 13.11 -0.11 -3.13
CA PRO A 19 11.97 0.79 -2.91
C PRO A 19 10.73 0.11 -2.31
N SER A 20 10.39 -1.10 -2.78
CA SER A 20 9.31 -1.91 -2.21
C SER A 20 9.61 -2.42 -0.79
N ALA A 21 10.89 -2.65 -0.45
CA ALA A 21 11.27 -2.96 0.93
C ALA A 21 11.03 -1.77 1.86
N THR A 22 11.39 -0.55 1.44
CA THR A 22 11.11 0.69 2.20
C THR A 22 9.63 0.83 2.54
N ALA A 23 8.73 0.62 1.56
CA ALA A 23 7.29 0.72 1.80
C ALA A 23 6.78 -0.36 2.76
N ARG A 24 7.25 -1.61 2.64
CA ARG A 24 6.86 -2.71 3.55
C ARG A 24 7.34 -2.49 4.98
N LEU A 25 8.57 -1.99 5.15
CA LEU A 25 9.11 -1.65 6.46
C LEU A 25 8.27 -0.55 7.11
N PHE A 26 7.92 0.51 6.38
CA PHE A 26 7.05 1.57 6.89
C PHE A 26 5.70 1.02 7.40
N VAL A 27 5.06 0.13 6.64
CA VAL A 27 3.79 -0.50 7.06
C VAL A 27 3.97 -1.24 8.39
N THR A 28 5.06 -1.97 8.55
CA THR A 28 5.36 -2.77 9.75
C THR A 28 5.73 -1.87 10.94
N ASP A 29 6.62 -0.90 10.73
CA ASP A 29 7.11 0.02 11.76
C ASP A 29 5.99 0.90 12.35
N HIS A 30 4.89 1.07 11.61
CA HIS A 30 3.71 1.84 12.01
C HIS A 30 2.47 1.00 12.31
N ALA A 31 2.59 -0.33 12.42
CA ALA A 31 1.49 -1.25 12.73
C ALA A 31 0.26 -1.09 11.80
N LEU A 32 0.50 -0.95 10.49
CA LEU A 32 -0.54 -0.73 9.48
C LEU A 32 -1.01 -2.02 8.78
N GLU A 33 -0.60 -3.20 9.24
CA GLU A 33 -0.87 -4.49 8.61
C GLU A 33 -2.36 -4.81 8.48
N ASP A 34 -3.17 -4.38 9.45
CA ASP A 34 -4.63 -4.55 9.41
C ASP A 34 -5.31 -3.61 8.40
N ARG A 35 -4.59 -2.59 7.92
CA ARG A 35 -5.12 -1.56 7.00
C ARG A 35 -4.57 -1.69 5.58
N VAL A 36 -3.42 -2.35 5.41
CA VAL A 36 -2.70 -2.47 4.14
C VAL A 36 -2.61 -3.91 3.70
N ARG A 37 -3.26 -4.24 2.59
CA ARG A 37 -3.11 -5.52 1.93
C ARG A 37 -1.87 -5.51 1.03
N PHE A 38 -0.91 -6.40 1.28
CA PHE A 38 0.22 -6.60 0.38
C PHE A 38 -0.19 -7.35 -0.89
N ARG A 39 0.19 -6.80 -2.05
CA ARG A 39 -0.09 -7.32 -3.39
C ARG A 39 1.24 -7.50 -4.13
N ASN A 40 1.78 -8.71 -4.14
CA ASN A 40 3.07 -8.98 -4.78
C ASN A 40 2.94 -9.05 -6.31
N LEU A 41 3.66 -8.17 -7.02
CA LEU A 41 3.68 -8.05 -8.48
C LEU A 41 4.38 -9.21 -9.20
N THR A 42 4.94 -10.19 -8.48
CA THR A 42 5.39 -11.46 -9.08
C THR A 42 4.21 -12.30 -9.58
N TYR A 43 3.01 -12.13 -9.03
CA TYR A 43 1.81 -12.83 -9.48
C TYR A 43 1.17 -12.11 -10.66
N ALA A 44 0.89 -12.83 -11.75
CA ALA A 44 0.43 -12.25 -13.01
C ALA A 44 -0.92 -11.53 -12.86
N GLU A 45 -1.83 -12.09 -12.07
CA GLU A 45 -3.14 -11.49 -11.77
C GLU A 45 -3.01 -10.20 -10.96
N VAL A 46 -1.98 -10.10 -10.11
CA VAL A 46 -1.71 -8.88 -9.34
C VAL A 46 -1.07 -7.82 -10.23
N GLU A 47 -0.17 -8.21 -11.14
CA GLU A 47 0.37 -7.29 -12.13
C GLU A 47 -0.72 -6.77 -13.07
N ALA A 48 -1.62 -7.63 -13.57
CA ALA A 48 -2.73 -7.23 -14.42
C ALA A 48 -3.63 -6.18 -13.73
N ASP A 49 -4.08 -6.45 -12.49
CA ASP A 49 -4.88 -5.52 -11.68
C ASP A 49 -4.13 -4.19 -11.44
N TRP A 50 -2.83 -4.24 -11.17
CA TRP A 50 -2.01 -3.04 -11.04
C TRP A 50 -1.94 -2.23 -12.34
N ARG A 51 -1.77 -2.88 -13.50
CA ARG A 51 -1.74 -2.24 -14.82
C ARG A 51 -3.08 -1.60 -15.18
N GLU A 52 -4.20 -2.28 -14.91
CA GLU A 52 -5.55 -1.75 -15.13
C GLU A 52 -5.80 -0.45 -14.34
N ARG A 53 -5.16 -0.31 -13.17
CA ARG A 53 -5.19 0.91 -12.34
C ARG A 53 -4.17 1.98 -12.75
N GLY A 54 -3.50 1.82 -13.89
CA GLY A 54 -2.48 2.77 -14.41
C GLY A 54 -1.08 2.58 -13.85
N GLY A 55 -0.80 1.40 -13.30
CA GLY A 55 0.49 1.04 -12.71
C GLY A 55 1.65 1.01 -13.72
N HIS A 56 2.74 1.68 -13.39
CA HIS A 56 3.98 1.68 -14.15
C HIS A 56 5.24 1.73 -13.29
N THR A 57 5.18 2.26 -12.07
CA THR A 57 6.33 2.32 -11.14
C THR A 57 6.01 1.58 -9.83
N SER A 58 6.90 0.67 -9.40
CA SER A 58 6.80 0.00 -8.08
C SER A 58 7.71 0.66 -7.05
N PRO A 59 7.33 0.64 -5.75
CA PRO A 59 6.04 0.20 -5.21
C PRO A 59 4.90 1.16 -5.60
N ALA A 60 3.66 0.71 -5.45
CA ALA A 60 2.49 1.56 -5.63
C ALA A 60 1.40 1.25 -4.61
N LEU A 61 0.72 2.28 -4.10
CA LEU A 61 -0.34 2.17 -3.11
C LEU A 61 -1.66 2.61 -3.74
N TRP A 62 -2.64 1.72 -3.75
CA TRP A 62 -4.02 2.05 -4.08
C TRP A 62 -4.80 2.36 -2.81
N ASP A 63 -5.50 3.49 -2.79
CA ASP A 63 -6.28 3.93 -1.62
C ASP A 63 -7.81 3.80 -1.77
N GLY A 64 -8.25 3.05 -2.79
CA GLY A 64 -9.66 2.95 -3.15
C GLY A 64 -10.07 3.88 -4.29
N THR A 65 -9.31 4.96 -4.53
CA THR A 65 -9.63 5.97 -5.56
C THR A 65 -8.45 6.30 -6.46
N ARG A 66 -7.23 6.36 -5.92
CA ARG A 66 -6.02 6.77 -6.62
C ARG A 66 -4.86 5.81 -6.38
N LEU A 67 -4.05 5.66 -7.42
CA LEU A 67 -2.78 4.92 -7.38
C LEU A 67 -1.60 5.89 -7.16
N TYR A 68 -0.95 5.79 -6.00
CA TYR A 68 0.28 6.52 -5.66
C TYR A 68 1.48 5.64 -6.00
N GLN A 69 2.43 6.12 -6.78
CA GLN A 69 3.49 5.29 -7.36
C GLN A 69 4.88 5.80 -7.00
N GLY A 70 5.81 4.89 -6.74
CA GLY A 70 7.15 5.18 -6.21
C GLY A 70 7.17 5.26 -4.69
N ALA A 71 8.30 4.90 -4.08
CA ALA A 71 8.43 4.77 -2.63
C ALA A 71 8.09 6.07 -1.87
N GLU A 72 8.52 7.24 -2.38
CA GLU A 72 8.25 8.53 -1.74
C GLU A 72 6.75 8.81 -1.65
N ALA A 73 6.01 8.70 -2.77
CA ALA A 73 4.58 8.95 -2.80
C ALA A 73 3.80 7.95 -1.95
N VAL A 74 4.23 6.68 -1.96
CA VAL A 74 3.66 5.62 -1.11
C VAL A 74 3.85 5.96 0.37
N VAL A 75 5.07 6.27 0.80
CA VAL A 75 5.37 6.61 2.20
C VAL A 75 4.64 7.87 2.63
N ALA A 76 4.59 8.91 1.79
CA ALA A 76 3.85 10.13 2.09
C ALA A 76 2.35 9.85 2.33
N ARG A 77 1.75 8.96 1.52
CA ARG A 77 0.35 8.59 1.70
C ARG A 77 0.12 7.75 2.96
N LEU A 78 1.01 6.80 3.27
CA LEU A 78 0.95 6.02 4.51
C LEU A 78 1.11 6.92 5.74
N LEU A 79 2.02 7.90 5.70
CA LEU A 79 2.18 8.87 6.78
C LEU A 79 0.90 9.68 7.03
N ALA A 80 0.21 10.11 5.98
CA ALA A 80 -1.07 10.79 6.12
C ALA A 80 -2.14 9.91 6.81
N VAL A 81 -2.14 8.60 6.52
CA VAL A 81 -3.05 7.62 7.15
C VAL A 81 -2.75 7.44 8.63
N VAL A 82 -1.47 7.43 9.01
CA VAL A 82 -1.04 7.39 10.42
C VAL A 82 -1.51 8.64 11.16
N ASN A 83 -1.34 9.82 10.56
CA ASN A 83 -1.72 11.09 11.21
C ASN A 83 -3.24 11.19 11.41
N LEU A 84 -4.05 10.81 10.43
CA LEU A 84 -5.51 10.78 10.57
C LEU A 84 -5.97 9.86 11.72
N GLY A 85 -5.35 8.68 11.85
CA GLY A 85 -5.69 7.76 12.95
C GLY A 85 -5.35 8.29 14.35
N ARG A 86 -4.44 9.25 14.45
CA ARG A 86 -4.12 9.93 15.72
C ARG A 86 -5.14 11.01 16.07
N ASP A 87 -5.65 11.73 15.07
CA ASP A 87 -6.63 12.80 15.27
C ASP A 87 -8.03 12.27 15.66
N ASP A 88 -8.32 11.01 15.30
CA ASP A 88 -9.56 10.30 15.65
C ASP A 88 -9.55 9.67 17.06
N SER A 89 -8.45 9.78 17.82
CA SER A 89 -8.25 9.13 19.14
C SER A 89 -8.39 10.08 20.34
#